data_AF-A0AAD4WJR5-F1
#
_entry.id   AF-A0AAD4WJR5-F1
#
_cell.length_a   1.000
_cell.length_b   1.000
_cell.length_c   1.000
_cell.angle_alpha   90.00
_cell.angle_beta   90.00
_cell.angle_gamma   90.00
#
_symmetry.space_group_name_H-M   'P 1'
#
loop_
_entity.id
_entity.type
_entity.pdbx_description
1 polymer ?
#
loop_
_entity_poly.entity_id
_entity_poly.type
_entity_poly.pdbx_seq_one_letter_code
_entity_poly.pdbx_strand_id
1 'polypeptide(L)'
;MEKLRHIYLPFRPSGGEKRLLFATEAVNLHTSVSVDSRFKGLPIPCNIVLSCPKIYKLRLHEEITELPEDLMCLRNLTKLTLSGFGNLKDDHIKVLEKLSSLRMLFASVRIFQASLVCSEGGFPFLEFLYLYSLLEFKEWKVEKGAMPSLCRLHIEYSPDLEAVPDGLQYITTLKELTIKGMLPKFCSGLGEGGEDFYKIQHFRNAKQSQAPER
;
A
#
# COMPACT_ATOMS: atom_id res chain seq x y z
N MET A 1 -11.82 -7.27 25.04
CA MET A 1 -12.19 -5.90 24.59
C MET A 1 -10.90 -5.08 24.47
N GLU A 2 -10.20 -5.17 23.33
CA GLU A 2 -8.96 -4.41 23.12
C GLU A 2 -9.30 -2.96 22.78
N LYS A 3 -8.91 -2.03 23.66
CA LYS A 3 -8.98 -0.60 23.38
C LYS A 3 -7.94 -0.27 22.30
N LEU A 4 -8.37 -0.16 21.03
CA LEU A 4 -7.59 0.52 19.99
C LEU A 4 -7.27 1.94 20.50
N ARG A 5 -5.99 2.25 20.66
CA ARG A 5 -5.53 3.60 21.00
C ARG A 5 -4.71 4.12 19.83
N HIS A 6 -5.36 4.94 19.01
CA HIS A 6 -4.74 5.64 17.90
C HIS A 6 -3.87 6.76 18.47
N ILE A 7 -2.56 6.68 18.30
CA ILE A 7 -1.71 7.85 18.49
C ILE A 7 -1.97 8.74 17.27
N TYR A 8 -2.65 9.86 17.47
CA TYR A 8 -2.71 10.95 16.51
C TYR A 8 -1.60 11.92 16.89
N LEU A 9 -0.67 12.20 15.98
CA LEU A 9 0.43 13.14 16.22
C LEU A 9 0.06 14.51 15.60
N PRO A 10 -0.44 15.49 16.39
CA PRO A 10 -0.52 16.86 15.90
C PRO A 10 0.89 17.49 15.93
N PHE A 11 1.55 17.61 14.78
CA PHE A 11 2.72 18.48 14.68
C PHE A 11 2.26 19.95 14.77
N ARG A 12 2.79 20.71 15.74
CA ARG A 12 2.56 22.16 15.90
C ARG A 12 3.89 22.90 15.70
N PRO A 13 4.04 23.75 14.68
CA PRO A 13 5.10 24.75 14.66
C PRO A 13 4.49 26.15 14.80
N SER A 14 4.58 26.76 15.98
CA SER A 14 4.69 28.22 16.12
C SER A 14 5.33 28.55 17.47
N GLY A 15 6.16 29.60 17.46
CA GLY A 15 7.20 29.88 18.43
C GLY A 15 6.81 29.83 19.91
N GLY A 16 7.78 29.39 20.73
CA GLY A 16 7.70 29.43 22.19
C GLY A 16 8.07 28.09 22.83
N GLU A 17 9.31 28.02 23.32
CA GLU A 17 9.89 27.03 24.24
C GLU A 17 9.71 25.52 23.97
N LYS A 18 10.86 24.90 23.69
CA LYS A 18 11.12 23.47 23.56
C LYS A 18 10.64 22.70 24.79
N ARG A 19 9.53 21.97 24.66
CA ARG A 19 9.27 20.78 25.47
C ARG A 19 8.94 19.62 24.54
N LEU A 20 9.93 18.75 24.35
CA LEU A 20 9.72 17.39 23.86
C LEU A 20 8.67 16.75 24.77
N LEU A 21 7.40 16.69 24.33
CA LEU A 21 6.42 15.85 24.99
C LEU A 21 6.89 14.42 24.75
N PHE A 22 7.43 13.88 25.82
CA PHE A 22 8.20 12.67 25.87
C PHE A 22 7.43 11.52 25.22
N ALA A 23 8.16 10.74 24.43
CA ALA A 23 7.81 9.39 24.01
C ALA A 23 7.66 8.39 25.18
N THR A 24 7.51 8.85 26.43
CA THR A 24 7.49 8.01 27.64
C THR A 24 6.13 7.41 27.99
N GLU A 25 5.06 7.68 27.25
CA GLU A 25 3.81 6.92 27.37
C GLU A 25 3.62 5.85 26.27
N ALA A 26 4.51 5.81 25.28
CA ALA A 26 4.47 4.81 24.21
C ALA A 26 5.07 3.45 24.61
N VAL A 27 5.63 3.34 25.82
CA VAL A 27 6.49 2.21 26.23
C VAL A 27 5.71 0.93 26.62
N ASN A 28 4.36 0.96 26.58
CA ASN A 28 3.54 -0.18 27.02
C ASN A 28 2.34 -0.51 26.10
N LEU A 29 2.39 -0.18 24.81
CA LEU A 29 1.22 -0.33 23.93
C LEU A 29 1.49 -1.35 22.81
N HIS A 30 0.51 -2.21 22.52
CA HIS A 30 0.47 -3.11 21.37
C HIS A 30 0.20 -2.27 20.09
N THR A 31 1.21 -1.54 19.62
CA THR A 31 1.03 -0.24 18.95
C THR A 31 0.78 -0.31 17.44
N SER A 32 -0.48 -0.04 17.06
CA SER A 32 -0.81 0.57 15.77
C SER A 32 -0.55 2.08 15.84
N VAL A 33 0.27 2.64 14.96
CA VAL A 33 0.56 4.08 14.89
C VAL A 33 -0.10 4.68 13.64
N SER A 34 -0.74 5.84 13.81
CA SER A 34 -1.30 6.62 12.70
C SER A 34 -0.56 7.95 12.63
N VAL A 35 0.17 8.17 11.56
CA VAL A 35 0.80 9.47 11.29
C VAL A 35 -0.08 10.18 10.29
N ASP A 36 -0.47 11.40 10.66
CA ASP A 36 -1.34 12.26 9.87
C ASP A 36 -0.57 13.57 9.62
N SER A 37 -0.31 13.89 8.36
CA SER A 37 0.33 15.14 8.00
C SER A 37 -0.73 16.18 7.65
N ARG A 38 -1.21 16.92 8.66
CA ARG A 38 -2.20 18.00 8.48
C ARG A 38 -1.67 19.24 7.74
N PHE A 39 -0.42 19.21 7.27
CA PHE A 39 0.20 20.31 6.55
C PHE A 39 0.88 19.80 5.27
N LYS A 40 0.69 20.53 4.19
CA LYS A 40 1.25 20.23 2.87
C LYS A 40 2.77 20.22 2.92
N GLY A 41 3.40 19.17 2.37
CA GLY A 41 4.84 19.14 2.08
C GLY A 41 5.77 18.92 3.27
N LEU A 42 5.28 18.46 4.43
CA LEU A 42 6.16 18.04 5.53
C LEU A 42 6.56 16.56 5.39
N PRO A 43 7.83 16.23 5.65
CA PRO A 43 8.28 14.84 5.68
C PRO A 43 7.64 14.10 6.85
N ILE A 44 7.47 12.79 6.68
CA ILE A 44 7.00 11.91 7.75
C ILE A 44 7.96 12.05 8.96
N PRO A 45 7.48 12.34 10.18
CA PRO A 45 8.32 12.43 11.38
C PRO A 45 8.84 11.05 11.80
N CYS A 46 9.81 10.53 11.04
CA CYS A 46 10.31 9.17 11.19
C CYS A 46 11.11 8.95 12.45
N ASN A 47 11.70 10.00 13.02
CA ASN A 47 12.27 9.95 14.37
C ASN A 47 11.27 9.38 15.40
N ILE A 48 9.98 9.72 15.31
CA ILE A 48 8.95 9.22 16.23
C ILE A 48 8.54 7.79 15.86
N VAL A 49 8.39 7.49 14.57
CA VAL A 49 8.03 6.15 14.09
C VAL A 49 9.13 5.13 14.46
N LEU A 50 10.39 5.47 14.22
CA LEU A 50 11.56 4.64 14.54
C LEU A 50 11.79 4.47 16.04
N SER A 51 11.33 5.43 16.86
CA SER A 51 11.39 5.34 18.33
C SER A 51 10.47 4.26 18.90
N CYS A 52 9.63 3.62 18.08
CA CYS A 52 8.65 2.63 18.50
C CYS A 52 9.01 1.24 17.91
N PRO A 53 9.89 0.45 18.57
CA PRO A 53 10.46 -0.78 17.99
C PRO A 53 9.44 -1.91 17.76
N LYS A 54 8.24 -1.81 18.34
CA LYS A 54 7.16 -2.82 18.23
C LYS A 54 6.03 -2.43 17.27
N ILE A 55 6.20 -1.36 16.47
CA ILE A 55 5.17 -1.00 15.48
C ILE A 55 5.00 -2.15 14.50
N TYR A 56 3.77 -2.62 14.39
CA TYR A 56 3.37 -3.59 13.37
C TYR A 56 2.39 -3.01 12.35
N LYS A 57 1.77 -1.87 12.64
CA LYS A 57 0.81 -1.21 11.78
C LYS A 57 1.08 0.29 11.73
N LEU A 58 1.28 0.80 10.52
CA LEU A 58 1.48 2.22 10.23
C LEU A 58 0.38 2.69 9.27
N ARG A 59 -0.24 3.82 9.60
CA ARG A 59 -1.12 4.53 8.66
C ARG A 59 -0.53 5.89 8.39
N LEU A 60 -0.49 6.27 7.13
CA LEU A 60 0.05 7.51 6.61
C LEU A 60 -1.09 8.22 5.87
N HIS A 61 -1.55 9.35 6.41
CA HIS A 61 -2.65 10.14 5.84
C HIS A 61 -2.16 11.51 5.37
N GLU A 62 -2.80 12.00 4.29
CA GLU A 62 -2.77 13.37 3.75
C GLU A 62 -1.41 13.87 3.22
N GLU A 63 -1.35 14.16 1.91
CA GLU A 63 -0.31 14.95 1.20
C GLU A 63 1.16 14.71 1.60
N ILE A 64 1.49 13.49 2.04
CA ILE A 64 2.87 13.08 2.21
C ILE A 64 3.52 13.07 0.83
N THR A 65 4.64 13.77 0.72
CA THR A 65 5.39 13.93 -0.53
C THR A 65 6.55 12.95 -0.64
N GLU A 66 7.04 12.43 0.50
CA GLU A 66 8.23 11.58 0.57
C GLU A 66 8.08 10.43 1.58
N LEU A 67 8.58 9.25 1.21
CA LEU A 67 8.72 8.09 2.08
C LEU A 67 10.22 7.91 2.41
N PRO A 68 10.65 8.12 3.66
CA PRO A 68 12.06 8.02 4.00
C PRO A 68 12.51 6.57 4.04
N GLU A 69 13.74 6.36 3.61
CA GLU A 69 14.40 5.05 3.55
C GLU A 69 14.46 4.35 4.91
N ASP A 70 14.49 5.11 6.01
CA ASP A 70 14.51 4.58 7.37
C ASP A 70 13.30 3.69 7.70
N LEU A 71 12.19 3.79 6.94
CA LEU A 71 11.06 2.87 7.09
C LEU A 71 11.49 1.39 6.92
N MET A 72 12.55 1.13 6.16
CA MET A 72 13.14 -0.21 6.02
C MET A 72 13.69 -0.78 7.34
N CYS A 73 13.98 0.06 8.32
CA CYS A 73 14.42 -0.37 9.65
C CYS A 73 13.27 -0.94 10.50
N LEU A 74 12.00 -0.77 10.09
CA LEU A 74 10.83 -1.25 10.83
C LEU A 74 10.60 -2.75 10.59
N ARG A 75 11.37 -3.59 11.29
CA ARG A 75 11.35 -5.06 11.16
C ARG A 75 10.05 -5.74 11.60
N ASN A 76 9.15 -5.04 12.28
CA ASN A 76 7.87 -5.60 12.74
C ASN A 76 6.68 -5.09 11.93
N LEU A 77 6.88 -4.17 10.98
CA LEU A 77 5.82 -3.52 10.23
C LEU A 77 5.18 -4.51 9.25
N THR A 78 4.00 -5.02 9.61
CA THR A 78 3.23 -5.99 8.81
C THR A 78 2.10 -5.35 8.04
N LYS A 79 1.60 -4.18 8.46
CA LYS A 79 0.50 -3.49 7.80
C LYS A 79 0.80 -2.01 7.57
N LEU A 80 0.75 -1.59 6.32
CA LEU A 80 0.90 -0.21 5.91
C LEU A 80 -0.36 0.28 5.19
N THR A 81 -0.84 1.45 5.56
CA THR A 81 -1.94 2.13 4.86
C THR A 81 -1.46 3.51 4.43
N LEU A 82 -1.49 3.77 3.13
CA LEU A 82 -1.24 5.07 2.51
C LEU A 82 -2.59 5.62 2.05
N SER A 83 -3.02 6.76 2.59
CA SER A 83 -4.32 7.36 2.28
C SER A 83 -4.16 8.85 1.96
N GLY A 84 -4.70 9.29 0.82
CA GLY A 84 -4.58 10.68 0.39
C GLY A 84 -3.15 11.12 0.10
N PHE A 85 -2.28 10.17 -0.25
CA PHE A 85 -0.90 10.45 -0.68
C PHE A 85 -0.94 11.30 -1.96
N GLY A 86 -0.12 12.35 -2.02
CA GLY A 86 -0.23 13.37 -3.07
C GLY A 86 0.21 12.86 -4.44
N ASN A 87 1.45 12.41 -4.52
CA ASN A 87 2.02 11.81 -5.73
C ASN A 87 2.98 10.69 -5.32
N LEU A 88 2.56 9.43 -5.51
CA LEU A 88 3.43 8.29 -5.26
C LEU A 88 4.38 8.13 -6.47
N LYS A 89 5.70 8.12 -6.22
CA LYS A 89 6.75 8.09 -7.24
C LYS A 89 7.47 6.75 -7.19
N ASP A 90 8.24 6.45 -8.23
CA ASP A 90 9.06 5.23 -8.34
C ASP A 90 9.93 4.98 -7.09
N ASP A 91 10.62 6.01 -6.59
CA ASP A 91 11.48 5.89 -5.40
C ASP A 91 10.71 5.50 -4.13
N HIS A 92 9.43 5.86 -4.03
CA HIS A 92 8.58 5.41 -2.94
C HIS A 92 8.28 3.91 -3.04
N ILE A 93 8.03 3.41 -4.25
CA ILE A 93 7.81 1.98 -4.49
C ILE A 93 9.07 1.19 -4.12
N LYS A 94 10.27 1.70 -4.47
CA LYS A 94 11.55 1.09 -4.08
C LYS A 94 11.75 0.98 -2.58
N VAL A 95 11.23 1.92 -1.79
CA VAL A 95 11.25 1.82 -0.32
C VAL A 95 10.23 0.78 0.16
N LEU A 96 9.02 0.81 -0.40
CA LEU A 96 7.93 -0.10 -0.01
C LEU A 96 8.26 -1.57 -0.30
N GLU A 97 8.85 -1.87 -1.47
CA GLU A 97 9.17 -3.24 -1.88
C GLU A 97 10.26 -3.88 -1.00
N LYS A 98 11.11 -3.06 -0.37
CA LYS A 98 12.18 -3.50 0.54
C LYS A 98 11.71 -3.76 1.97
N LEU A 99 10.45 -3.48 2.29
CA LEU A 99 9.88 -3.73 3.62
C LEU A 99 9.75 -5.24 3.89
N SER A 100 10.81 -5.82 4.43
CA SER A 100 11.00 -7.27 4.66
C SER A 100 10.01 -7.96 5.61
N SER A 101 9.03 -7.25 6.18
CA SER A 101 8.00 -7.85 7.05
C SER A 101 6.58 -7.42 6.67
N LEU A 102 6.45 -6.64 5.61
CA LEU A 102 5.16 -6.12 5.17
C LEU A 102 4.31 -7.26 4.59
N ARG A 103 3.13 -7.46 5.18
CA ARG A 103 2.13 -8.47 4.77
C ARG A 103 0.92 -7.84 4.13
N MET A 104 0.57 -6.61 4.49
CA MET A 104 -0.60 -5.92 3.95
C MET A 104 -0.26 -4.49 3.56
N LEU A 105 -0.52 -4.14 2.31
CA LEU A 105 -0.38 -2.79 1.77
C LEU A 105 -1.75 -2.31 1.28
N PHE A 106 -2.21 -1.20 1.84
CA PHE A 106 -3.41 -0.49 1.40
C PHE A 106 -2.96 0.84 0.83
N ALA A 107 -3.14 1.06 -0.47
CA ALA A 107 -2.77 2.28 -1.16
C ALA A 107 -4.03 2.95 -1.74
N SER A 108 -4.40 4.08 -1.14
CA SER A 108 -5.45 4.99 -1.60
C SER A 108 -4.81 6.34 -1.90
N VAL A 109 -4.40 6.55 -3.15
CA VAL A 109 -3.62 7.73 -3.60
C VAL A 109 -4.52 8.59 -4.48
N ARG A 110 -4.31 9.91 -4.51
CA ARG A 110 -5.06 10.77 -5.44
C ARG A 110 -4.52 10.68 -6.86
N ILE A 111 -3.24 11.03 -7.05
CA ILE A 111 -2.59 11.03 -8.36
C ILE A 111 -1.39 10.07 -8.30
N PHE A 112 -1.31 9.16 -9.27
CA PHE A 112 -0.21 8.23 -9.41
C PHE A 112 0.22 8.16 -10.88
N GLN A 113 0.99 9.16 -11.32
CA GLN A 113 1.52 9.24 -12.69
C GLN A 113 2.67 8.28 -12.96
N ALA A 114 3.29 7.75 -11.90
CA ALA A 114 4.40 6.82 -12.04
C ALA A 114 3.90 5.41 -12.42
N SER A 115 4.77 4.63 -13.05
CA SER A 115 4.53 3.20 -13.24
C SER A 115 4.75 2.48 -11.91
N LEU A 116 3.82 1.62 -11.50
CA LEU A 116 4.05 0.74 -10.36
C LEU A 116 4.93 -0.41 -10.85
N VAL A 117 6.18 -0.47 -10.39
CA VAL A 117 7.10 -1.57 -10.72
C VAL A 117 7.36 -2.40 -9.48
N CYS A 118 6.99 -3.67 -9.50
CA CYS A 118 7.37 -4.63 -8.46
C CYS A 118 8.56 -5.44 -8.97
N SER A 119 9.75 -5.14 -8.45
CA SER A 119 11.02 -5.73 -8.89
C SER A 119 11.16 -7.18 -8.44
N GLU A 120 12.04 -7.94 -9.10
CA GLU A 120 12.40 -9.29 -8.65
C GLU A 120 12.85 -9.29 -7.17
N GLY A 121 12.27 -10.15 -6.34
CA GLY A 121 12.52 -10.20 -4.89
C GLY A 121 11.85 -9.09 -4.09
N GLY A 122 11.18 -8.13 -4.74
CA GLY A 122 10.38 -7.10 -4.09
C GLY A 122 9.14 -7.68 -3.40
N PHE A 123 8.75 -7.08 -2.27
CA PHE A 123 7.59 -7.48 -1.48
C PHE A 123 7.57 -8.99 -1.10
N PRO A 124 8.63 -9.51 -0.47
CA PRO A 124 8.82 -10.95 -0.28
C PRO A 124 7.70 -11.65 0.51
N PHE A 125 7.06 -10.93 1.45
CA PHE A 125 6.03 -11.47 2.34
C PHE A 125 4.67 -10.79 2.20
N LEU A 126 4.46 -10.00 1.14
CA LEU A 126 3.21 -9.30 0.94
C LEU A 126 2.11 -10.31 0.62
N GLU A 127 1.08 -10.38 1.45
CA GLU A 127 -0.07 -11.30 1.33
C GLU A 127 -1.31 -10.61 0.79
N PHE A 128 -1.46 -9.30 1.04
CA PHE A 128 -2.60 -8.52 0.59
C PHE A 128 -2.17 -7.17 0.04
N LEU A 129 -2.49 -6.93 -1.23
CA LEU A 129 -2.39 -5.64 -1.89
C LEU A 129 -3.78 -5.08 -2.19
N TYR A 130 -4.08 -3.89 -1.68
CA TYR A 130 -5.28 -3.13 -2.02
C TYR A 130 -4.90 -1.82 -2.68
N LEU A 131 -5.32 -1.64 -3.93
CA LEU A 131 -5.17 -0.43 -4.72
C LEU A 131 -6.55 0.21 -4.89
N TYR A 132 -6.73 1.41 -4.36
CA TYR A 132 -8.02 2.12 -4.38
C TYR A 132 -7.85 3.53 -4.93
N SER A 133 -8.73 3.93 -5.86
CA SER A 133 -8.87 5.30 -6.35
C SER A 133 -7.58 5.92 -6.92
N LEU A 134 -6.68 5.13 -7.51
CA LEU A 134 -5.44 5.64 -8.11
C LEU A 134 -5.73 6.31 -9.47
N LEU A 135 -5.74 7.64 -9.54
CA LEU A 135 -5.90 8.39 -10.80
C LEU A 135 -4.56 8.50 -11.54
N GLU A 136 -4.60 8.53 -12.86
CA GLU A 136 -3.44 8.57 -13.77
C GLU A 136 -2.51 7.34 -13.66
N PHE A 137 -2.93 6.31 -12.93
CA PHE A 137 -2.23 5.03 -12.81
C PHE A 137 -2.40 4.21 -14.07
N LYS A 138 -1.51 4.38 -15.04
CA LYS A 138 -1.61 3.75 -16.36
C LYS A 138 -0.88 2.41 -16.46
N GLU A 139 0.31 2.34 -15.89
CA GLU A 139 1.21 1.22 -16.09
C GLU A 139 1.52 0.50 -14.78
N TRP A 140 1.30 -0.82 -14.79
CA TRP A 140 1.71 -1.70 -13.71
C TRP A 140 2.57 -2.83 -14.28
N LYS A 141 3.78 -2.97 -13.75
CA LYS A 141 4.74 -4.02 -14.10
C LYS A 141 5.06 -4.86 -12.87
N VAL A 142 5.01 -6.18 -13.03
CA VAL A 142 5.43 -7.15 -12.01
C VAL A 142 6.48 -8.03 -12.65
N GLU A 143 7.68 -8.03 -12.08
CA GLU A 143 8.76 -8.87 -12.57
C GLU A 143 8.65 -10.29 -12.00
N LYS A 144 9.25 -11.25 -12.70
CA LYS A 144 9.26 -12.63 -12.24
C LYS A 144 9.98 -12.71 -10.89
N GLY A 145 9.34 -13.34 -9.91
CA GLY A 145 9.88 -13.44 -8.54
C GLY A 145 9.48 -12.28 -7.61
N ALA A 146 8.74 -11.29 -8.09
CA ALA A 146 8.11 -10.28 -7.23
C ALA A 146 6.89 -10.86 -6.49
N MET A 147 6.63 -10.36 -5.27
CA MET A 147 5.43 -10.68 -4.49
C MET A 147 5.10 -12.19 -4.36
N PRO A 148 6.08 -13.06 -4.03
CA PRO A 148 5.89 -14.52 -4.05
C PRO A 148 4.87 -15.05 -3.03
N SER A 149 4.46 -14.23 -2.06
CA SER A 149 3.50 -14.60 -1.00
C SER A 149 2.09 -14.03 -1.22
N LEU A 150 1.85 -13.32 -2.33
CA LEU A 150 0.61 -12.56 -2.52
C LEU A 150 -0.59 -13.49 -2.65
N CYS A 151 -1.53 -13.36 -1.73
CA CYS A 151 -2.73 -14.19 -1.63
C CYS A 151 -3.99 -13.44 -2.04
N ARG A 152 -4.03 -12.11 -1.87
CA ARG A 152 -5.20 -11.29 -2.17
C ARG A 152 -4.77 -10.02 -2.90
N LEU A 153 -5.48 -9.72 -3.97
CA LEU A 153 -5.29 -8.51 -4.77
C LEU A 153 -6.64 -7.85 -5.01
N HIS A 154 -6.79 -6.64 -4.54
CA HIS A 154 -7.99 -5.83 -4.74
C HIS A 154 -7.61 -4.56 -5.50
N ILE A 155 -8.30 -4.28 -6.60
CA ILE A 155 -8.13 -3.10 -7.43
C ILE A 155 -9.51 -2.46 -7.59
N GLU A 156 -9.69 -1.26 -7.08
CA GLU A 156 -10.99 -0.60 -7.11
C GLU A 156 -10.86 0.88 -7.51
N TYR A 157 -11.75 1.33 -8.41
CA TYR A 157 -11.84 2.74 -8.84
C TYR A 157 -10.55 3.34 -9.43
N SER A 158 -9.77 2.55 -10.18
CA SER A 158 -8.55 2.99 -10.88
C SER A 158 -8.78 3.00 -12.40
N PRO A 159 -9.53 3.99 -12.94
CA PRO A 159 -10.03 3.93 -14.31
C PRO A 159 -8.93 4.03 -15.39
N ASP A 160 -7.77 4.60 -15.08
CA ASP A 160 -6.70 4.82 -16.04
C ASP A 160 -5.79 3.59 -16.24
N LEU A 161 -5.95 2.55 -15.41
CA LEU A 161 -5.16 1.32 -15.54
C LEU A 161 -5.69 0.51 -16.72
N GLU A 162 -4.84 0.31 -17.73
CA GLU A 162 -5.24 -0.30 -19.00
C GLU A 162 -5.35 -1.83 -18.90
N ALA A 163 -4.43 -2.47 -18.17
CA ALA A 163 -4.36 -3.92 -18.02
C ALA A 163 -3.68 -4.32 -16.71
N VAL A 164 -3.91 -5.56 -16.27
CA VAL A 164 -3.10 -6.15 -15.19
C VAL A 164 -1.71 -6.57 -15.72
N PRO A 165 -0.66 -6.59 -14.89
CA PRO A 165 0.68 -6.96 -15.33
C PRO A 165 0.75 -8.44 -15.72
N ASP A 166 1.47 -8.72 -16.79
CA ASP A 166 1.79 -10.08 -17.24
C ASP A 166 2.44 -10.91 -16.13
N GLY A 167 3.18 -10.25 -15.22
CA GLY A 167 3.83 -10.88 -14.08
C GLY A 167 2.89 -11.53 -13.07
N LEU A 168 1.59 -11.18 -13.07
CA LEU A 168 0.62 -11.88 -12.21
C LEU A 168 0.56 -13.37 -12.52
N GLN A 169 0.88 -13.79 -13.75
CA GLN A 169 0.89 -15.20 -14.14
C GLN A 169 1.88 -16.05 -13.30
N TYR A 170 2.89 -15.41 -12.71
CA TYR A 170 3.89 -16.08 -11.88
C TYR A 170 3.48 -16.19 -10.40
N ILE A 171 2.43 -15.47 -9.96
CA ILE A 171 1.97 -15.42 -8.57
C ILE A 171 0.98 -16.56 -8.30
N THR A 172 1.49 -17.78 -8.26
CA THR A 172 0.67 -18.99 -8.02
C THR A 172 -0.02 -19.04 -6.66
N THR A 173 0.38 -18.18 -5.71
CA THR A 173 -0.22 -18.08 -4.37
C THR A 173 -1.52 -17.28 -4.33
N LEU A 174 -1.88 -16.59 -5.41
CA LEU A 174 -3.05 -15.71 -5.45
C LEU A 174 -4.34 -16.52 -5.32
N LYS A 175 -5.17 -16.15 -4.34
CA LYS A 175 -6.44 -16.82 -3.99
C LYS A 175 -7.65 -15.91 -4.15
N GLU A 176 -7.46 -14.60 -4.22
CA GLU A 176 -8.57 -13.65 -4.31
C GLU A 176 -8.17 -12.49 -5.20
N LEU A 177 -8.98 -12.25 -6.23
CA LEU A 177 -8.88 -11.08 -7.10
C LEU A 177 -10.22 -10.35 -7.09
N THR A 178 -10.23 -9.13 -6.58
CA THR A 178 -11.40 -8.25 -6.60
C THR A 178 -11.12 -7.07 -7.50
N ILE A 179 -12.01 -6.84 -8.46
CA ILE A 179 -11.94 -5.74 -9.41
C ILE A 179 -13.29 -5.04 -9.40
N LYS A 180 -13.33 -3.75 -9.06
CA LYS A 180 -14.57 -2.95 -9.05
C LYS A 180 -14.35 -1.53 -9.55
N GLY A 181 -15.38 -0.94 -10.16
CA GLY A 181 -15.32 0.45 -10.60
C GLY A 181 -14.20 0.72 -11.61
N MET A 182 -13.78 -0.30 -12.37
CA MET A 182 -12.83 -0.18 -13.47
C MET A 182 -13.58 0.04 -14.79
N LEU A 183 -12.87 0.50 -15.82
CA LEU A 183 -13.48 0.65 -17.14
C LEU A 183 -13.93 -0.71 -17.70
N PRO A 184 -15.06 -0.77 -18.44
CA PRO A 184 -15.54 -2.02 -19.03
C PRO A 184 -14.51 -2.74 -19.91
N LYS A 185 -13.65 -1.98 -20.61
CA LYS A 185 -12.56 -2.54 -21.44
C LYS A 185 -11.58 -3.36 -20.60
N PHE A 186 -11.15 -2.83 -19.45
CA PHE A 186 -10.29 -3.52 -18.50
C PHE A 186 -10.94 -4.83 -18.01
N CYS A 187 -12.22 -4.76 -17.61
CA CYS A 187 -12.95 -5.95 -17.16
C CYS A 187 -13.11 -6.99 -18.27
N SER A 188 -13.32 -6.57 -19.52
CA SER A 188 -13.46 -7.47 -20.66
C SER A 188 -12.15 -8.18 -21.03
N GLY A 189 -10.99 -7.52 -20.88
CA GLY A 189 -9.68 -8.12 -21.10
C GLY A 189 -9.39 -9.29 -20.15
N LEU A 190 -9.93 -9.23 -18.92
CA LEU A 190 -9.79 -10.28 -17.90
C LEU A 190 -10.85 -11.37 -17.98
N GLY A 191 -11.88 -11.18 -18.81
CA GLY A 191 -12.91 -12.17 -19.06
C GLY A 191 -12.38 -13.37 -19.85
N GLU A 192 -13.13 -14.47 -19.86
CA GLU A 192 -12.76 -15.65 -20.65
C GLU A 192 -12.70 -15.31 -22.15
N GLY A 193 -11.56 -15.59 -22.78
CA GLY A 193 -11.28 -15.17 -24.17
C GLY A 193 -10.79 -13.73 -24.32
N GLY A 194 -10.66 -12.97 -23.22
CA GLY A 194 -10.03 -11.66 -23.22
C GLY A 194 -8.49 -11.75 -23.32
N GLU A 195 -7.88 -10.67 -23.78
CA GLU A 195 -6.43 -10.59 -24.04
C GLU A 195 -5.57 -10.76 -22.78
N ASP A 196 -6.08 -10.38 -21.61
CA ASP A 196 -5.38 -10.45 -20.33
C ASP A 196 -5.73 -11.72 -19.52
N PHE A 197 -6.64 -12.55 -20.02
CA PHE A 197 -7.14 -13.72 -19.31
C PHE A 197 -6.01 -14.68 -18.88
N TYR A 198 -5.02 -14.89 -19.76
CA TYR A 198 -3.89 -15.79 -19.49
C TYR A 198 -3.06 -15.36 -18.27
N LYS A 199 -3.05 -14.06 -17.94
CA LYS A 199 -2.31 -13.50 -16.79
C LYS A 199 -2.88 -13.97 -15.46
N ILE A 200 -4.16 -14.35 -15.47
CA ILE A 200 -4.94 -14.65 -14.29
C ILE A 200 -5.60 -16.05 -14.41
N GLN A 201 -5.29 -16.85 -15.42
CA GLN A 201 -5.92 -18.17 -15.57
C GLN A 201 -5.65 -19.16 -14.41
N HIS A 202 -4.49 -19.04 -13.75
CA HIS A 202 -4.03 -19.96 -12.70
C HIS A 202 -4.83 -19.82 -11.38
N PHE A 203 -5.45 -18.66 -11.11
CA PHE A 203 -6.21 -18.44 -9.86
C PHE A 203 -7.70 -18.79 -10.00
N ARG A 204 -8.22 -19.11 -11.20
CA ARG A 204 -9.67 -19.25 -11.50
C ARG A 204 -10.40 -20.34 -10.70
N ASN A 205 -9.70 -21.15 -9.90
CA ASN A 205 -10.29 -22.06 -8.92
C ASN A 205 -10.72 -21.36 -7.61
N ALA A 206 -10.41 -20.06 -7.43
CA ALA A 206 -10.75 -19.30 -6.25
C ALA A 206 -11.70 -18.13 -6.60
N LYS A 207 -12.86 -18.15 -5.93
CA LYS A 207 -14.04 -17.29 -6.09
C LYS A 207 -13.76 -15.90 -6.69
N GLN A 208 -14.19 -15.68 -7.94
CA GLN A 208 -14.41 -14.33 -8.46
C GLN A 208 -15.73 -13.81 -7.90
N SER A 209 -15.69 -12.93 -6.89
CA SER A 209 -16.88 -12.20 -6.47
C SER A 209 -16.98 -10.92 -7.28
N GLN A 210 -17.65 -10.98 -8.43
CA GLN A 210 -18.22 -9.78 -9.03
C GLN A 210 -19.39 -9.36 -8.12
N ALA A 211 -19.24 -8.25 -7.39
CA ALA A 211 -20.37 -7.65 -6.69
C ALA A 211 -21.30 -7.02 -7.74
N PRO A 212 -22.63 -7.14 -7.61
CA PRO A 212 -23.56 -6.56 -8.57
C PRO A 212 -23.43 -5.04 -8.56
N GLU A 213 -23.31 -4.46 -9.75
CA GLU A 213 -23.49 -3.02 -9.97
C GLU A 213 -24.92 -2.66 -9.51
N ARG A 214 -25.03 -1.66 -8.62
CA ARG A 214 -26.30 -1.01 -8.27
C ARG A 214 -26.33 0.36 -8.90
#